data_AF-A0AAX6F6D3-F1
#
_entry.id   AF-A0AAX6F6D3-F1
#
_cell.length_a   1.000
_cell.length_b   1.000
_cell.length_c   1.000
_cell.angle_alpha   90.00
_cell.angle_beta   90.00
_cell.angle_gamma   90.00
#
_symmetry.space_group_name_H-M   'P 1'
#
loop_
_entity.id
_entity.type
_entity.pdbx_description
1 polymer ?
#
loop_
_entity_poly.entity_id
_entity_poly.type
_entity_poly.pdbx_seq_one_letter_code
_entity_poly.pdbx_strand_id
1 'polypeptide(L)'
;MVPLATIRKIEGICAKFIWHGGIHAISWEQLCRPKKEGGVGLRSLVSVREAAGIKLAWRFLKGGSLWSAWMSSRYLRVRNFWVCEIDNNFSVAFKHILRNRPVLRKAIRRKMREGGETDLWLDPWIAGQSLLEILGPQTDGVAYRGLTCRHIIRGGVWRPEEYRFTAQL
;
A
#
# COMPACT_ATOMS: atom_id res chain seq x y z
N MET A 1 12.42 0.45 10.23
CA MET A 1 11.02 0.84 10.56
C MET A 1 10.97 0.95 12.07
N VAL A 2 10.77 2.15 12.63
CA VAL A 2 10.92 2.37 14.08
C VAL A 2 9.78 1.65 14.82
N PRO A 3 10.05 0.87 15.88
CA PRO A 3 9.01 0.21 16.67
C PRO A 3 8.04 1.21 17.32
N LEU A 4 6.78 0.82 17.50
CA LEU A 4 5.77 1.71 18.11
C LEU A 4 6.15 2.10 19.53
N ALA A 5 6.68 1.14 20.30
CA ALA A 5 7.10 1.36 21.66
C ALA A 5 8.17 2.46 21.75
N THR A 6 9.13 2.47 20.82
CA THR A 6 10.17 3.52 20.76
C THR A 6 9.56 4.89 20.47
N ILE A 7 8.65 4.97 19.49
CA ILE A 7 7.94 6.23 19.18
C ILE A 7 7.15 6.74 20.38
N ARG A 8 6.40 5.87 21.06
CA ARG A 8 5.62 6.24 22.25
C ARG A 8 6.51 6.69 23.41
N LYS A 9 7.68 6.08 23.59
CA LYS A 9 8.67 6.54 24.57
C LYS A 9 9.16 7.95 24.25
N ILE A 10 9.44 8.24 22.98
CA ILE A 10 9.87 9.58 22.55
C ILE A 10 8.73 10.60 22.77
N GLU A 11 7.50 10.29 22.36
CA GLU A 11 6.35 11.16 22.63
C GLU A 11 6.14 11.39 24.13
N GLY A 12 6.37 10.38 24.97
CA GLY A 12 6.35 10.53 26.42
C GLY A 12 7.42 11.49 26.96
N ILE A 13 8.63 11.47 26.39
CA ILE A 13 9.69 12.44 26.73
C ILE A 13 9.28 13.85 26.30
N CYS A 14 8.74 14.00 25.09
CA CYS A 14 8.24 15.29 24.61
C CYS A 14 7.11 15.83 25.49
N ALA A 15 6.18 14.97 25.91
CA ALA A 15 5.09 15.36 26.80
C ALA A 15 5.62 15.83 28.17
N LYS A 16 6.54 15.07 28.77
CA LYS A 16 7.18 15.44 30.04
C LYS A 16 7.93 16.78 29.93
N PHE A 17 8.58 17.04 28.80
CA PHE A 17 9.26 18.31 28.55
C PHE A 17 8.28 19.49 28.57
N ILE A 18 7.15 19.39 27.87
CA ILE A 18 6.13 20.46 27.83
C ILE A 18 5.60 20.76 29.23
N TRP A 19 5.37 19.72 30.02
CA TRP A 19 4.81 19.84 31.37
C TRP A 19 5.88 20.01 32.46
N HIS A 20 7.15 20.22 32.09
CA HIS A 20 8.27 20.38 33.04
C HIS A 20 8.34 19.24 34.08
N GLY A 21 7.97 18.01 33.69
CA GLY A 21 7.91 16.85 34.58
C GLY A 21 6.74 16.83 35.56
N GLY A 22 5.84 17.82 35.51
CA GLY A 22 4.65 17.94 36.35
C GLY A 22 3.41 17.20 35.81
N ILE A 23 2.25 17.50 36.40
CA ILE A 23 0.96 16.93 36.01
C ILE A 23 0.57 17.45 34.62
N HIS A 24 0.16 16.54 33.74
CA HIS A 24 -0.28 16.88 32.39
C HIS A 24 -1.67 17.51 32.45
N ALA A 25 -1.78 18.82 32.17
CA ALA A 25 -3.08 19.50 32.15
C ALA A 25 -3.93 19.12 30.93
N ILE A 26 -3.28 18.77 29.81
CA ILE A 26 -3.91 18.35 28.55
C ILE A 26 -3.20 17.09 28.05
N SER A 27 -3.94 16.15 27.47
CA SER A 27 -3.33 14.92 26.95
C SER A 27 -2.42 15.20 25.74
N TRP A 28 -1.40 14.36 25.54
CA TRP A 28 -0.51 14.49 24.38
C TRP A 28 -1.28 14.44 23.05
N GLU A 29 -2.30 13.58 22.97
CA GLU A 29 -3.15 13.45 21.78
C GLU A 29 -3.92 14.76 21.48
N GLN A 30 -4.46 15.41 22.51
CA GLN A 30 -5.15 16.70 22.35
C GLN A 30 -4.20 17.81 21.91
N LEU A 31 -2.97 17.86 22.45
CA LEU A 31 -1.94 18.80 21.99
C LEU A 31 -1.60 18.60 20.51
N CYS A 32 -1.62 17.35 20.04
CA CYS A 32 -1.31 17.01 18.65
C CYS A 32 -2.43 17.32 17.66
N ARG A 33 -3.65 17.64 18.12
CA ARG A 33 -4.74 18.00 17.20
C ARG A 33 -4.44 19.31 16.47
N PRO A 34 -4.95 19.49 15.24
CA PRO A 34 -4.87 20.77 14.54
C PRO A 34 -5.41 21.92 15.39
N LYS A 35 -4.84 23.13 15.21
CA LYS A 35 -5.33 24.34 15.89
C LYS A 35 -6.82 24.62 15.64
N LYS A 36 -7.31 24.27 14.44
CA LYS A 36 -8.72 24.38 14.05
C LYS A 36 -9.65 23.46 14.84
N GLU A 37 -9.12 22.40 15.44
CA GLU A 37 -9.84 21.41 16.25
C GLU A 37 -9.57 21.61 17.76
N GLY A 38 -9.06 22.78 18.16
CA GLY A 38 -8.78 23.11 19.56
C GLY A 38 -7.48 22.53 20.12
N GLY A 39 -6.62 21.94 19.28
CA GLY A 39 -5.28 21.50 19.68
C GLY A 39 -4.21 22.58 19.53
N VAL A 40 -2.97 22.24 19.87
CA VAL A 40 -1.81 23.14 19.71
C VAL A 40 -1.17 23.01 18.32
N GLY A 41 -1.49 21.92 17.60
CA GLY A 41 -0.92 21.62 16.29
C GLY A 41 0.46 20.96 16.36
N LEU A 42 0.80 20.35 17.50
CA LEU A 42 2.02 19.54 17.59
C LEU A 42 1.90 18.30 16.71
N ARG A 43 3.01 17.83 16.15
CA ARG A 43 2.96 16.68 15.24
C ARG A 43 3.08 15.38 16.02
N SER A 44 2.07 14.52 15.95
CA SER A 44 2.19 13.16 16.48
C SER A 44 3.22 12.35 15.69
N LEU A 45 4.18 11.77 16.40
CA LEU A 45 5.19 10.89 15.82
C LEU A 45 4.59 9.55 15.39
N VAL A 46 3.48 9.13 16.02
CA VAL A 46 2.69 7.97 15.55
C VAL A 46 2.16 8.24 14.15
N SER A 47 1.50 9.38 13.93
CA SER A 47 1.00 9.76 12.61
C SER A 47 2.13 9.91 11.59
N VAL A 48 3.28 10.46 11.99
CA VAL A 48 4.47 10.55 11.11
C VAL A 48 4.96 9.17 10.72
N ARG A 49 5.03 8.22 11.66
CA ARG A 49 5.46 6.84 11.38
C ARG A 49 4.52 6.17 10.39
N GLU A 50 3.22 6.32 10.55
CA GLU A 50 2.21 5.77 9.64
C GLU A 50 2.31 6.38 8.25
N ALA A 51 2.36 7.70 8.15
CA ALA A 51 2.52 8.41 6.89
C ALA A 51 3.82 8.01 6.16
N ALA A 52 4.92 7.87 6.89
CA ALA A 52 6.19 7.39 6.34
C ALA A 52 6.09 5.93 5.84
N GLY A 53 5.36 5.07 6.56
CA GLY A 53 5.08 3.69 6.16
C GLY A 53 4.30 3.62 4.85
N ILE A 54 3.22 4.39 4.74
CA ILE A 54 2.42 4.50 3.51
C ILE A 54 3.27 5.03 2.35
N LYS A 55 4.05 6.09 2.58
CA LYS A 55 4.94 6.68 1.57
C LYS A 55 6.00 5.68 1.09
N LEU A 56 6.55 4.87 1.99
CA LEU A 56 7.52 3.83 1.65
C LEU A 56 6.87 2.72 0.80
N ALA A 57 5.67 2.29 1.18
CA ALA A 57 4.92 1.29 0.42
C ALA A 57 4.54 1.80 -0.97
N TRP A 58 4.18 3.09 -1.09
CA TRP A 58 3.98 3.73 -2.38
C TRP A 58 5.25 3.77 -3.24
N ARG A 59 6.39 4.15 -2.67
CA ARG A 59 7.68 4.14 -3.39
C ARG A 59 8.05 2.75 -3.87
N PHE A 60 7.79 1.73 -3.07
CA PHE A 60 7.97 0.34 -3.48
C PHE A 60 7.09 0.00 -4.70
N LEU A 61 5.79 0.30 -4.62
CA LEU A 61 4.81 0.06 -5.68
C LEU A 61 5.10 0.83 -6.97
N LYS A 62 5.52 2.09 -6.86
CA LYS A 62 5.88 2.94 -8.00
C LYS A 62 7.08 2.37 -8.76
N GLY A 63 7.95 1.64 -8.08
CA GLY A 63 9.15 1.06 -8.66
C GLY A 63 10.18 2.13 -9.08
N GLY A 64 11.04 1.77 -10.03
CA GLY A 64 12.03 2.69 -10.63
C GLY A 64 13.29 2.93 -9.81
N SER A 65 13.41 2.35 -8.62
CA SER A 65 14.63 2.38 -7.82
C SER A 65 15.26 0.99 -7.71
N LEU A 66 16.59 0.94 -7.54
CA LEU A 66 17.29 -0.33 -7.28
C LEU A 66 16.74 -1.02 -6.02
N TRP A 67 16.45 -0.25 -4.97
CA TRP A 67 15.82 -0.77 -3.76
C TRP A 67 14.48 -1.44 -4.05
N SER A 68 13.58 -0.82 -4.82
CA SER A 68 12.29 -1.43 -5.16
C SER A 68 12.46 -2.69 -6.00
N ALA A 69 13.40 -2.70 -6.95
CA ALA A 69 13.67 -3.88 -7.78
C ALA A 69 14.23 -5.05 -6.94
N TRP A 70 15.19 -4.77 -6.06
CA TRP A 70 15.75 -5.76 -5.14
C TRP A 70 14.69 -6.32 -4.17
N MET A 71 13.90 -5.45 -3.54
CA MET A 71 12.82 -5.86 -2.64
C MET A 71 11.79 -6.73 -3.36
N SER A 72 11.42 -6.36 -4.60
CA SER A 72 10.49 -7.13 -5.42
C SER A 72 11.04 -8.51 -5.76
N SER A 73 12.29 -8.56 -6.25
CA SER A 73 12.99 -9.82 -6.57
C SER A 73 13.13 -10.73 -5.34
N ARG A 74 13.49 -10.15 -4.19
CA ARG A 74 13.70 -10.90 -2.93
C ARG A 74 12.41 -11.49 -2.37
N TYR A 75 11.32 -10.71 -2.34
CA TYR A 75 10.12 -11.07 -1.59
C TYR A 75 8.91 -11.45 -2.45
N LEU A 76 8.68 -10.72 -3.54
CA LEU A 76 7.53 -11.00 -4.42
C LEU A 76 7.86 -12.12 -5.42
N ARG A 77 9.06 -12.11 -6.01
CA ARG A 77 9.44 -13.01 -7.12
C ARG A 77 8.40 -12.93 -8.24
N VAL A 78 7.55 -13.94 -8.37
CA VAL A 78 6.49 -14.05 -9.39
C VAL A 78 5.09 -13.68 -8.84
N ARG A 79 4.99 -13.35 -7.54
CA ARG A 79 3.71 -13.04 -6.88
C ARG A 79 3.33 -11.57 -7.09
N ASN A 80 2.05 -11.33 -7.28
CA ASN A 80 1.50 -9.99 -7.30
C ASN A 80 1.49 -9.38 -5.87
N PHE A 81 1.85 -8.10 -5.77
CA PHE A 81 1.93 -7.38 -4.49
C PHE A 81 0.63 -7.39 -3.68
N TRP A 82 -0.53 -7.27 -4.34
CA TRP A 82 -1.82 -7.09 -3.67
C TRP A 82 -2.34 -8.37 -3.02
N VAL A 83 -1.99 -9.53 -3.58
CA VAL A 83 -2.42 -10.84 -3.08
C VAL A 83 -1.30 -11.61 -2.36
N CYS A 84 -0.07 -11.11 -2.34
CA CYS A 84 1.02 -11.76 -1.63
C CYS A 84 0.71 -11.91 -0.13
N GLU A 85 0.70 -13.14 0.37
CA GLU A 85 0.55 -13.39 1.80
C GLU A 85 1.79 -12.93 2.57
N ILE A 86 1.60 -12.56 3.84
CA ILE A 86 2.69 -12.13 4.71
C ILE A 86 3.34 -13.37 5.31
N ASP A 87 4.58 -13.64 4.89
CA ASP A 87 5.39 -14.74 5.40
C ASP A 87 6.21 -14.34 6.63
N ASN A 88 6.42 -15.27 7.57
CA ASN A 88 7.28 -15.07 8.74
C ASN A 88 8.73 -14.75 8.40
N ASN A 89 9.24 -15.27 7.28
CA ASN A 89 10.59 -15.05 6.77
C ASN A 89 10.78 -13.66 6.13
N PHE A 90 9.71 -12.88 5.97
CA PHE A 90 9.83 -11.51 5.47
C PHE A 90 10.45 -10.58 6.51
N SER A 91 11.23 -9.62 6.03
CA SER A 91 11.75 -8.56 6.91
C SER A 91 10.59 -7.76 7.51
N VAL A 92 10.79 -7.26 8.72
CA VAL A 92 9.82 -6.40 9.40
C VAL A 92 9.42 -5.20 8.52
N ALA A 93 10.38 -4.66 7.76
CA ALA A 93 10.14 -3.57 6.82
C ALA A 93 9.17 -4.00 5.69
N PHE A 94 9.39 -5.16 5.07
CA PHE A 94 8.52 -5.63 3.99
C PHE A 94 7.13 -6.04 4.51
N LYS A 95 7.05 -6.70 5.68
CA LYS A 95 5.77 -6.96 6.36
C LYS A 95 5.00 -5.66 6.59
N HIS A 96 5.68 -4.59 7.02
CA HIS A 96 5.05 -3.29 7.21
C HIS A 96 4.57 -2.67 5.90
N ILE A 97 5.34 -2.79 4.82
CA ILE A 97 4.89 -2.37 3.47
C ILE A 97 3.60 -3.11 3.06
N LEU A 98 3.57 -4.44 3.21
CA LEU A 98 2.39 -5.25 2.88
C LEU A 98 1.17 -4.92 3.75
N ARG A 99 1.36 -4.55 5.03
CA ARG A 99 0.26 -4.13 5.92
C ARG A 99 -0.39 -2.82 5.49
N ASN A 100 0.31 -1.95 4.76
CA ASN A 100 -0.26 -0.70 4.26
C ASN A 100 -1.08 -0.87 2.97
N ARG A 101 -1.18 -2.08 2.41
CA ARG A 101 -1.95 -2.36 1.18
C ARG A 101 -3.39 -1.83 1.22
N PRO A 102 -4.20 -2.04 2.27
CA PRO A 102 -5.60 -1.58 2.27
C PRO A 102 -5.72 -0.06 2.13
N VAL A 103 -4.81 0.69 2.73
CA VAL A 103 -4.76 2.15 2.63
C VAL A 103 -4.36 2.58 1.22
N LEU A 104 -3.30 1.96 0.69
CA LEU A 104 -2.82 2.22 -0.67
C LEU A 104 -3.88 1.93 -1.73
N ARG A 105 -4.64 0.84 -1.56
CA ARG A 105 -5.70 0.41 -2.48
C ARG A 105 -6.79 1.48 -2.67
N LYS A 106 -7.11 2.21 -1.60
CA LYS A 106 -8.09 3.30 -1.60
C LYS A 106 -7.51 4.63 -2.12
N ALA A 107 -6.21 4.83 -1.96
CA ALA A 107 -5.55 6.11 -2.22
C ALA A 107 -4.91 6.22 -3.61
N ILE A 108 -4.66 5.10 -4.29
CA ILE A 108 -3.90 5.06 -5.55
C ILE A 108 -4.81 4.66 -6.71
N ARG A 109 -4.63 5.32 -7.85
CA ARG A 109 -5.19 4.92 -9.14
C ARG A 109 -4.04 4.66 -10.11
N ARG A 110 -4.08 3.52 -10.82
CA ARG A 110 -3.13 3.24 -11.88
C ARG A 110 -3.62 3.83 -13.19
N LYS A 111 -2.74 4.54 -13.89
CA LYS A 111 -2.97 4.92 -15.28
C LYS A 111 -2.57 3.75 -16.17
N MET A 112 -3.51 3.20 -16.91
CA MET A 112 -3.23 2.14 -17.88
C MET A 112 -2.50 2.71 -19.08
N ARG A 113 -1.46 1.99 -19.49
CA ARG A 113 -0.69 2.29 -20.69
C ARG A 113 -0.32 0.96 -21.34
N GLU A 114 -0.31 0.98 -22.67
CA GLU A 114 0.31 -0.06 -23.47
C GLU A 114 1.73 -0.39 -22.97
N GLY A 115 2.09 -1.68 -22.97
CA GLY A 115 3.39 -2.15 -22.49
C GLY A 115 3.53 -2.28 -20.96
N GLY A 116 2.51 -1.87 -20.18
CA GLY A 116 2.54 -1.92 -18.72
C GLY A 116 2.55 -3.32 -18.11
N GLU A 117 3.23 -3.47 -16.98
CA GLU A 117 3.31 -4.72 -16.17
C GLU A 117 2.19 -4.84 -15.14
N THR A 118 1.13 -4.05 -15.28
CA THR A 118 -0.02 -4.08 -14.38
C THR A 118 -0.77 -5.39 -14.63
N ASP A 119 -0.94 -6.19 -13.58
CA ASP A 119 -1.64 -7.46 -13.63
C ASP A 119 -3.13 -7.20 -13.90
N LEU A 120 -3.69 -7.89 -14.89
CA LEU A 120 -5.07 -7.64 -15.29
C LEU A 120 -6.05 -7.99 -14.17
N TRP A 121 -5.84 -9.10 -13.46
CA TRP A 121 -6.84 -9.68 -12.57
C TRP A 121 -6.66 -9.28 -11.11
N LEU A 122 -5.41 -9.09 -10.69
CA LEU A 122 -5.03 -8.99 -9.29
C LEU A 122 -4.73 -7.54 -8.86
N ASP A 123 -4.31 -6.68 -9.78
CA ASP A 123 -4.11 -5.26 -9.44
C ASP A 123 -5.47 -4.56 -9.22
N PRO A 124 -5.53 -3.52 -8.37
CA PRO A 124 -6.74 -2.75 -8.15
C PRO A 124 -7.05 -1.86 -9.36
N TRP A 125 -8.30 -1.91 -9.80
CA TRP A 125 -8.91 -1.15 -10.90
C TRP A 125 -9.76 0.00 -10.35
N ILE A 126 -11.08 -0.18 -10.33
CA ILE A 126 -12.06 0.83 -9.98
C ILE A 126 -12.33 0.74 -8.49
N ALA A 127 -12.37 1.89 -7.82
CA ALA A 127 -12.61 2.01 -6.37
C ALA A 127 -11.66 1.15 -5.49
N GLY A 128 -10.50 0.75 -6.03
CA GLY A 128 -9.58 -0.11 -5.32
C GLY A 128 -10.00 -1.58 -5.28
N GLN A 129 -10.91 -2.05 -6.14
CA GLN A 129 -11.20 -3.49 -6.29
C GLN A 129 -10.49 -4.05 -7.52
N SER A 130 -10.10 -5.33 -7.49
CA SER A 130 -9.51 -5.98 -8.65
C SER A 130 -10.59 -6.60 -9.54
N LEU A 131 -10.30 -6.87 -10.82
CA LEU A 131 -11.28 -7.50 -11.70
C LEU A 131 -11.73 -8.87 -11.18
N LEU A 132 -10.81 -9.63 -10.57
CA LEU A 132 -11.15 -10.90 -9.92
C LEU A 132 -12.17 -10.74 -8.77
N GLU A 133 -12.09 -9.66 -8.00
CA GLU A 133 -13.04 -9.38 -6.92
C GLU A 133 -14.41 -8.93 -7.44
N ILE A 134 -14.44 -8.23 -8.58
CA ILE A 134 -15.67 -7.70 -9.18
C ILE A 134 -16.42 -8.80 -9.94
N LEU A 135 -15.70 -9.55 -10.77
CA LEU A 135 -16.27 -10.54 -11.68
C LEU A 135 -16.34 -11.94 -11.07
N GLY A 136 -15.55 -12.23 -10.04
CA GLY A 136 -15.39 -13.58 -9.50
C GLY A 136 -14.58 -14.48 -10.45
N PRO A 137 -14.42 -15.77 -10.10
CA PRO A 137 -13.73 -16.73 -10.94
C PRO A 137 -14.59 -17.11 -12.15
N GLN A 138 -14.62 -16.26 -13.17
CA GLN A 138 -15.47 -16.36 -14.37
C GLN A 138 -14.65 -16.67 -15.63
N THR A 139 -13.59 -17.50 -15.55
CA THR A 139 -12.80 -17.86 -16.74
C THR A 139 -12.44 -19.34 -16.80
N ASP A 140 -12.85 -19.97 -17.89
CA ASP A 140 -12.82 -21.43 -18.11
C ASP A 140 -11.47 -21.94 -18.66
N GLY A 141 -10.33 -21.35 -18.28
CA GLY A 141 -9.03 -21.89 -18.68
C GLY A 141 -7.89 -20.91 -18.96
N VAL A 142 -8.10 -19.58 -18.84
CA VAL A 142 -6.97 -18.65 -18.83
C VAL A 142 -6.45 -18.58 -17.41
N ALA A 143 -5.21 -19.04 -17.18
CA ALA A 143 -4.57 -18.85 -15.89
C ALA A 143 -4.58 -17.35 -15.56
N TYR A 144 -5.23 -16.97 -14.45
CA TYR A 144 -5.22 -15.59 -13.93
C TYR A 144 -3.80 -15.01 -13.76
N ARG A 145 -2.78 -15.87 -13.77
CA ARG A 145 -1.38 -15.53 -13.52
C ARG A 145 -0.66 -15.11 -14.80
N GLY A 146 -0.05 -13.93 -14.74
CA GLY A 146 0.87 -13.46 -15.77
C GLY A 146 0.21 -12.70 -16.92
N LEU A 147 -1.13 -12.61 -16.95
CA LEU A 147 -1.83 -11.75 -17.88
C LEU A 147 -1.73 -10.29 -17.41
N THR A 148 -1.08 -9.46 -18.21
CA THR A 148 -0.81 -8.06 -17.89
C THR A 148 -1.36 -7.16 -18.99
N CYS A 149 -1.50 -5.87 -18.71
CA CYS A 149 -2.03 -4.90 -19.67
C CYS A 149 -1.26 -4.86 -21.01
N ARG A 150 0.05 -5.18 -21.02
CA ARG A 150 0.82 -5.29 -22.28
C ARG A 150 0.35 -6.39 -23.23
N HIS A 151 -0.32 -7.41 -22.72
CA HIS A 151 -0.82 -8.50 -23.54
C HIS A 151 -2.11 -8.10 -24.26
N ILE A 152 -2.93 -7.24 -23.65
CA ILE A 152 -4.29 -6.90 -24.11
C ILE A 152 -4.34 -5.55 -24.83
N ILE A 153 -3.49 -4.59 -24.44
CA ILE A 153 -3.46 -3.27 -25.06
C ILE A 153 -2.35 -3.28 -26.12
N ARG A 154 -2.73 -3.17 -27.40
CA ARG A 154 -1.82 -3.09 -28.56
C ARG A 154 -2.20 -1.93 -29.46
N GLY A 155 -1.24 -1.09 -29.82
CA GLY A 155 -1.46 0.14 -30.59
C GLY A 155 -2.44 1.11 -29.92
N GLY A 156 -2.45 1.18 -28.59
CA GLY A 156 -3.40 1.95 -27.80
C GLY A 156 -4.84 1.42 -27.78
N VAL A 157 -5.12 0.30 -28.47
CA VAL A 157 -6.46 -0.31 -28.56
C VAL A 157 -6.54 -1.53 -27.65
N TRP A 158 -7.66 -1.67 -26.95
CA TRP A 158 -7.98 -2.86 -26.17
C TRP A 158 -8.41 -3.99 -27.10
N ARG A 159 -7.70 -5.13 -27.05
CA ARG A 159 -8.03 -6.34 -27.80
C ARG A 159 -8.27 -7.52 -26.86
N PRO A 160 -9.35 -7.47 -26.04
CA PRO A 160 -9.67 -8.56 -25.14
C PRO A 160 -10.10 -9.83 -25.90
N GLU A 161 -10.55 -9.69 -27.15
CA GLU A 161 -11.16 -10.73 -27.98
C GLU A 161 -10.18 -11.86 -28.36
N GLU A 162 -8.88 -11.56 -28.39
CA GLU A 162 -7.80 -12.55 -28.57
C GLU A 162 -7.65 -13.47 -27.35
N TYR A 163 -8.25 -13.10 -26.21
CA TYR A 163 -8.24 -13.84 -24.95
C TYR A 163 -9.67 -14.28 -24.62
N ARG A 164 -9.94 -15.59 -24.63
CA ARG A 164 -11.27 -16.12 -24.30
C ARG A 164 -11.58 -15.87 -22.82
N PHE A 165 -12.39 -14.85 -22.55
CA PHE A 165 -13.04 -14.61 -21.26
C PHE A 165 -14.50 -15.02 -21.38
N THR A 166 -14.81 -16.31 -21.34
CA THR A 166 -16.20 -16.76 -21.27
C THR A 166 -16.65 -16.68 -19.82
N ALA A 167 -17.50 -15.70 -19.50
CA ALA A 167 -18.22 -15.67 -18.24
C ALA A 167 -19.42 -16.64 -18.36
N GLN A 168 -19.52 -17.60 -17.45
CA GLN A 168 -20.74 -18.37 -17.27
C GLN A 168 -21.69 -17.50 -16.44
N LEU A 169 -22.65 -16.88 -17.13
CA LEU A 169 -23.78 -16.18 -16.52
C LEU A 169 -24.68 -17.15 -15.76
#